data_AF-A0A1X6XJQ4-F1
#
_entry.id   AF-A0A1X6XJQ4-F1
#
_cell.length_a   1.000
_cell.length_b   1.000
_cell.length_c   1.000
_cell.angle_alpha   90.00
_cell.angle_beta   90.00
_cell.angle_gamma   90.00
#
_symmetry.space_group_name_H-M   'P 1'
#
loop_
_entity.id
_entity.type
_entity.pdbx_description
1 polymer ?
#
loop_
_entity_poly.entity_id
_entity_poly.type
_entity_poly.pdbx_seq_one_letter_code
_entity_poly.pdbx_strand_id
1 'polypeptide(L)'
;MLTRRPRWAGALRGAVVLLCCLVIVAPWAVLGAQAESTFGPHEAVYSVTGDSAIDADLGPLGSVVVPADGLIPFGLGVHIAVGEIPVESGVGGSTIDALGGDVTAYAALFSDPSAHARTVVVALAQDSAVRAAVGALALFALIVGVRALLGAVPGAQRRTLRVRGRRQALQAGAATTGLAVLAGALAVPLGPPRAIESDPVFIGTPLAGAEVTGRLSGVVDEAVQAATDMLRENDEFYAGVRTNLAGAWPLRPASTRLGPGPMGGLGTAGDTDLATVVWTSDIHCQTGMSRVIGDVVRWSDADLHIDGGDITMTGTDAENICVDSLDQALPNDVPSVFVTGNHDSLDTAGRARELGWTVMEGEPVEVAGLTLFGAGDPRRTVFPSGDVLETGETTEEFTARMAADACRADAGLLLIHDPRHAEPALASGCADYGLHGHWHRRVPPERYGEGVRTVGSTTGGALADALTPGPLKMGAEMSIMRIDRTTGAPVDVQYVSVGMDASVEFSDWVPFPGPAPAIVVDPTDEDADDAPVDEGDAA
;
A
#
# COMPACT_ATOMS: atom_id res chain seq x y z
N MET A 1 5.57 -39.34 -61.92
CA MET A 1 5.05 -38.44 -60.87
C MET A 1 6.20 -37.97 -60.00
N LEU A 2 6.71 -36.75 -60.23
CA LEU A 2 7.71 -36.12 -59.37
C LEU A 2 7.01 -35.57 -58.12
N THR A 3 7.13 -36.28 -57.00
CA THR A 3 6.62 -35.83 -55.70
C THR A 3 7.36 -34.55 -55.29
N ARG A 4 6.75 -33.38 -55.53
CA ARG A 4 7.21 -32.11 -54.96
C ARG A 4 7.21 -32.26 -53.45
N ARG A 5 8.41 -32.24 -52.84
CA ARG A 5 8.53 -32.21 -51.39
C ARG A 5 7.79 -30.97 -50.87
N PRO A 6 6.94 -31.10 -49.87
CA PRO A 6 6.16 -29.98 -49.38
C PRO A 6 7.07 -28.87 -48.82
N ARG A 7 6.81 -27.62 -49.22
CA ARG A 7 7.58 -26.43 -48.80
C ARG A 7 7.53 -26.21 -47.28
N TRP A 8 6.49 -26.70 -46.60
CA TRP A 8 6.34 -26.63 -45.14
C TRP A 8 7.41 -27.43 -44.37
N ALA A 9 7.95 -28.51 -44.94
CA ALA A 9 8.99 -29.30 -44.29
C ALA A 9 10.35 -28.58 -44.21
N GLY A 10 10.59 -27.58 -45.08
CA GLY A 10 11.77 -26.73 -45.02
C GLY A 10 11.63 -25.64 -43.96
N ALA A 11 10.46 -25.00 -43.90
CA ALA A 11 10.14 -23.99 -42.89
C ALA A 11 10.17 -24.56 -41.46
N LEU A 12 9.58 -25.74 -41.25
CA LEU A 12 9.59 -26.41 -39.95
C LEU A 12 11.02 -26.71 -39.45
N ARG A 13 11.91 -27.14 -40.35
CA ARG A 13 13.32 -27.38 -39.99
C ARG A 13 14.06 -26.10 -39.67
N GLY A 14 13.80 -25.01 -40.40
CA GLY A 14 14.35 -23.70 -40.08
C GLY A 14 13.92 -23.21 -38.70
N ALA A 15 12.63 -23.36 -38.38
CA ALA A 15 12.07 -22.99 -37.08
C ALA A 15 12.69 -23.80 -35.93
N VAL A 16 12.86 -25.12 -36.10
CA VAL A 16 13.52 -25.96 -35.08
C VAL A 16 14.97 -25.54 -34.86
N VAL A 17 15.72 -25.25 -35.93
CA VAL A 17 17.12 -24.78 -35.80
C VAL A 17 17.18 -23.43 -35.09
N LEU A 18 16.30 -22.49 -35.45
CA LEU A 18 16.22 -21.19 -34.79
C LEU A 18 15.87 -21.32 -33.30
N LEU A 19 14.94 -22.21 -32.95
CA LEU A 19 14.60 -22.51 -31.57
C LEU A 19 15.79 -23.09 -30.81
N CYS A 20 16.53 -24.03 -31.41
CA CYS A 20 17.77 -24.54 -30.81
C CYS A 20 18.81 -23.44 -30.63
N CYS A 21 18.98 -22.53 -31.59
CA CYS A 21 19.86 -21.37 -31.44
C CYS A 21 19.43 -20.49 -30.26
N LEU A 22 18.14 -20.25 -30.10
CA LEU A 22 17.60 -19.46 -28.99
C LEU A 22 17.88 -20.13 -27.64
N VAL A 23 17.65 -21.44 -27.51
CA VAL A 23 17.98 -22.19 -26.28
C VAL A 23 19.48 -22.14 -25.97
N ILE A 24 20.33 -22.24 -26.99
CA ILE A 24 21.79 -22.17 -26.84
C ILE A 24 22.26 -20.78 -26.38
N VAL A 25 21.63 -19.72 -26.90
CA VAL A 25 22.03 -18.33 -26.64
C VAL A 25 21.38 -17.78 -25.36
N ALA A 26 20.25 -18.33 -24.92
CA ALA A 26 19.47 -17.81 -23.80
C ALA A 26 20.29 -17.60 -22.51
N PRO A 27 21.13 -18.55 -22.05
CA PRO A 27 21.94 -18.32 -20.85
C PRO A 27 22.94 -17.16 -20.98
N TRP A 28 23.57 -16.99 -22.15
CA TRP A 28 24.43 -15.83 -22.44
C TRP A 28 23.62 -14.53 -22.50
N ALA A 29 22.42 -14.57 -23.06
CA ALA A 29 21.56 -13.41 -23.17
C ALA A 29 21.05 -12.95 -21.79
N VAL A 30 20.74 -13.89 -20.90
CA VAL A 30 20.29 -13.61 -19.53
C VAL A 30 21.45 -13.08 -18.67
N LEU A 31 22.58 -13.79 -18.59
CA LEU A 31 23.72 -13.33 -17.78
C LEU A 31 24.42 -12.09 -18.36
N GLY A 32 24.23 -11.81 -19.64
CA GLY A 32 24.71 -10.60 -20.28
C GLY A 32 23.74 -9.42 -20.15
N ALA A 33 22.55 -9.63 -19.57
CA ALA A 33 21.52 -8.61 -19.51
C ALA A 33 21.91 -7.48 -18.55
N GLN A 34 21.70 -6.26 -19.01
CA GLN A 34 21.94 -5.05 -18.25
C GLN A 34 20.76 -4.09 -18.38
N ALA A 35 20.48 -3.34 -17.32
CA ALA A 35 19.49 -2.29 -17.31
C ALA A 35 20.06 -1.06 -16.59
N GLU A 36 19.89 0.10 -17.21
CA GLU A 36 20.14 1.39 -16.56
C GLU A 36 18.83 1.83 -15.93
N SER A 37 18.87 2.14 -14.63
CA SER A 37 17.73 2.66 -13.88
C SER A 37 18.25 3.49 -12.71
N THR A 38 17.38 3.96 -11.83
CA THR A 38 17.76 4.69 -10.63
C THR A 38 17.93 3.76 -9.44
N PHE A 39 18.63 4.20 -8.40
CA PHE A 39 18.60 3.62 -7.07
C PHE A 39 18.45 4.79 -6.09
N GLY A 40 17.21 5.14 -5.77
CA GLY A 40 16.90 6.43 -5.15
C GLY A 40 17.28 7.56 -6.12
N PRO A 41 18.07 8.57 -5.69
CA PRO A 41 18.55 9.63 -6.58
C PRO A 41 19.77 9.21 -7.44
N HIS A 42 20.35 8.04 -7.21
CA HIS A 42 21.55 7.61 -7.92
C HIS A 42 21.22 7.03 -9.29
N GLU A 43 22.07 7.25 -10.29
CA GLU A 43 22.10 6.37 -11.45
C GLU A 43 22.62 5.00 -11.03
N ALA A 44 22.03 3.93 -11.54
CA ALA A 44 22.45 2.57 -11.23
C ALA A 44 22.40 1.67 -12.45
N VAL A 45 23.42 0.80 -12.55
CA VAL A 45 23.48 -0.25 -13.57
C VAL A 45 23.18 -1.58 -12.91
N TYR A 46 22.08 -2.19 -13.33
CA TYR A 46 21.63 -3.50 -12.90
C TYR A 46 22.16 -4.54 -13.88
N SER A 47 22.73 -5.62 -13.38
CA SER A 47 23.26 -6.72 -14.19
C SER A 47 22.90 -8.06 -13.58
N VAL A 48 22.57 -9.05 -14.41
CA VAL A 48 22.18 -10.38 -13.92
C VAL A 48 23.44 -11.19 -13.60
N THR A 49 23.49 -11.77 -12.40
CA THR A 49 24.56 -12.66 -11.97
C THR A 49 24.05 -14.10 -11.79
N GLY A 50 24.96 -15.05 -11.61
CA GLY A 50 24.66 -16.47 -11.43
C GLY A 50 25.13 -17.00 -10.07
N ASP A 51 25.17 -16.15 -9.06
CA ASP A 51 25.71 -16.43 -7.72
C ASP A 51 24.65 -16.36 -6.60
N SER A 52 23.37 -16.34 -6.98
CA SER A 52 22.23 -16.27 -6.05
C SER A 52 22.29 -15.13 -5.03
N ALA A 53 22.85 -13.98 -5.38
CA ALA A 53 22.95 -12.83 -4.49
C ALA A 53 22.44 -11.54 -5.17
N ILE A 54 21.82 -10.67 -4.38
CA ILE A 54 21.56 -9.27 -4.76
C ILE A 54 22.68 -8.44 -4.12
N ASP A 55 23.56 -7.87 -4.93
CA ASP A 55 24.75 -7.15 -4.49
C ASP A 55 24.65 -5.68 -4.91
N ALA A 56 24.37 -4.79 -3.97
CA ALA A 56 24.39 -3.35 -4.18
C ALA A 56 25.77 -2.79 -3.82
N ASP A 57 26.56 -2.45 -4.85
CA ASP A 57 27.89 -1.87 -4.74
C ASP A 57 27.80 -0.34 -4.71
N LEU A 58 28.16 0.25 -3.57
CA LEU A 58 28.19 1.70 -3.31
C LEU A 58 29.62 2.25 -3.43
N GLY A 59 30.51 1.52 -4.08
CA GLY A 59 31.89 1.89 -4.37
C GLY A 59 32.74 2.00 -3.09
N PRO A 60 33.35 3.17 -2.80
CA PRO A 60 34.26 3.32 -1.66
C PRO A 60 33.58 3.21 -0.30
N LEU A 61 32.24 3.25 -0.25
CA LEU A 61 31.46 3.06 0.97
C LEU A 61 31.34 1.58 1.34
N GLY A 62 31.47 0.68 0.37
CA GLY A 62 31.28 -0.76 0.53
C GLY A 62 30.07 -1.27 -0.25
N SER A 63 29.57 -2.44 0.12
CA SER A 63 28.42 -3.08 -0.53
C SER A 63 27.43 -3.66 0.47
N VAL A 64 26.18 -3.82 0.04
CA VAL A 64 25.13 -4.56 0.76
C VAL A 64 24.77 -5.78 -0.08
N VAL A 65 24.98 -6.96 0.48
CA VAL A 65 24.75 -8.24 -0.19
C VAL A 65 23.61 -8.98 0.50
N VAL A 66 22.54 -9.28 -0.23
CA VAL A 66 21.36 -10.00 0.27
C VAL A 66 21.25 -11.35 -0.44
N PRO A 67 20.95 -12.45 0.25
CA PRO A 67 20.67 -13.73 -0.41
C PRO A 67 19.45 -13.62 -1.32
N ALA A 68 19.59 -14.04 -2.58
CA ALA A 68 18.49 -14.04 -3.56
C ALA A 68 17.64 -15.32 -3.50
N ASP A 69 17.93 -16.22 -2.55
CA ASP A 69 17.27 -17.51 -2.41
C ASP A 69 15.76 -17.34 -2.17
N GLY A 70 14.94 -17.88 -3.06
CA GLY A 70 13.48 -17.76 -3.01
C GLY A 70 12.92 -16.45 -3.60
N LEU A 71 13.77 -15.44 -3.82
CA LEU A 71 13.41 -14.18 -4.47
C LEU A 71 13.59 -14.24 -5.99
N ILE A 72 14.72 -14.78 -6.45
CA ILE A 72 15.05 -14.89 -7.87
C ILE A 72 15.22 -16.37 -8.23
N PRO A 73 14.47 -16.89 -9.22
CA PRO A 73 14.52 -18.31 -9.57
C PRO A 73 15.83 -18.69 -10.28
N PHE A 74 16.09 -20.00 -10.36
CA PHE A 74 17.20 -20.59 -11.12
C PHE A 74 18.62 -20.24 -10.65
N GLY A 75 18.77 -19.77 -9.40
CA GLY A 75 20.07 -19.42 -8.83
C GLY A 75 20.69 -18.16 -9.46
N LEU A 76 19.84 -17.30 -10.00
CA LEU A 76 20.26 -16.00 -10.52
C LEU A 76 20.35 -14.98 -9.39
N GLY A 77 21.23 -14.01 -9.57
CA GLY A 77 21.38 -12.84 -8.72
C GLY A 77 21.31 -11.56 -9.54
N VAL A 78 21.45 -10.43 -8.86
CA VAL A 78 21.51 -9.11 -9.48
C VAL A 78 22.62 -8.32 -8.82
N HIS A 79 23.57 -7.85 -9.63
CA HIS A 79 24.55 -6.87 -9.18
C HIS A 79 24.10 -5.47 -9.59
N ILE A 80 24.07 -4.56 -8.63
CA ILE A 80 23.62 -3.18 -8.74
C ILE A 80 24.84 -2.30 -8.50
N ALA A 81 25.40 -1.74 -9.57
CA ALA A 81 26.47 -0.75 -9.45
C ALA A 81 25.83 0.64 -9.25
N VAL A 82 25.87 1.14 -8.02
CA VAL A 82 25.29 2.45 -7.66
C VAL A 82 26.29 3.54 -8.00
N GLY A 83 25.88 4.43 -8.90
CA GLY A 83 26.65 5.54 -9.43
C GLY A 83 26.43 6.85 -8.69
N GLU A 84 26.76 7.95 -9.37
CA GLU A 84 26.61 9.30 -8.84
C GLU A 84 25.16 9.78 -8.93
N ILE A 85 24.82 10.80 -8.13
CA ILE A 85 23.57 11.55 -8.31
C ILE A 85 23.79 12.49 -9.51
N PRO A 86 22.94 12.44 -10.56
CA PRO A 86 23.11 13.27 -11.75
C PRO A 86 23.20 14.77 -11.40
N VAL A 87 24.23 15.44 -11.91
CA VAL A 87 24.42 16.88 -11.68
C VAL A 87 23.60 17.76 -12.64
N GLU A 88 22.76 17.16 -13.50
CA GLU A 88 22.02 17.86 -14.56
C GLU A 88 20.50 17.66 -14.48
N SER A 89 19.82 18.71 -13.99
CA SER A 89 18.73 19.30 -14.78
C SER A 89 18.87 20.81 -14.75
N GLY A 90 19.74 21.31 -15.63
CA GLY A 90 19.82 22.70 -16.00
C GLY A 90 18.54 23.16 -16.72
N VAL A 91 17.48 23.41 -15.96
CA VAL A 91 16.48 24.45 -16.25
C VAL A 91 16.05 25.07 -14.90
N GLY A 92 16.89 25.96 -14.36
CA GLY A 92 16.46 27.02 -13.44
C GLY A 92 16.19 26.69 -11.96
N GLY A 93 16.45 25.49 -11.47
CA GLY A 93 16.29 25.14 -10.04
C GLY A 93 17.47 25.57 -9.17
N SER A 94 17.19 26.03 -7.96
CA SER A 94 18.19 26.28 -6.92
C SER A 94 18.77 24.97 -6.36
N THR A 95 19.92 25.02 -5.68
CA THR A 95 20.50 23.83 -4.99
C THR A 95 19.51 23.19 -4.01
N ILE A 96 18.58 23.96 -3.46
CA ILE A 96 17.52 23.48 -2.55
C ILE A 96 16.50 22.62 -3.31
N ASP A 97 16.18 22.96 -4.56
CA ASP A 97 15.24 22.18 -5.38
C ASP A 97 15.84 20.82 -5.78
N ALA A 98 17.15 20.78 -6.05
CA ALA A 98 17.88 19.53 -6.30
C ALA A 98 17.88 18.62 -5.06
N LEU A 99 18.16 19.19 -3.87
CA LEU A 99 18.07 18.46 -2.59
C LEU A 99 16.65 17.94 -2.32
N GLY A 100 15.61 18.72 -2.64
CA GLY A 100 14.22 18.28 -2.53
C GLY A 100 13.88 17.13 -3.48
N GLY A 101 14.42 17.16 -4.70
CA GLY A 101 14.34 16.06 -5.67
C GLY A 101 15.00 14.78 -5.17
N ASP A 102 16.18 14.88 -4.56
CA ASP A 102 16.91 13.73 -4.02
C ASP A 102 16.17 13.06 -2.86
N VAL A 103 15.63 13.86 -1.94
CA VAL A 103 14.81 13.37 -0.82
C VAL A 103 13.55 12.69 -1.35
N THR A 104 12.92 13.26 -2.38
CA THR A 104 11.74 12.67 -3.03
C THR A 104 12.06 11.32 -3.67
N ALA A 105 13.21 11.20 -4.33
CA ALA A 105 13.64 9.96 -4.96
C ALA A 105 13.96 8.85 -3.95
N TYR A 106 14.59 9.20 -2.82
CA TYR A 106 14.76 8.26 -1.71
C TYR A 106 13.43 7.84 -1.10
N ALA A 107 12.56 8.81 -0.80
CA ALA A 107 11.25 8.52 -0.24
C ALA A 107 10.45 7.59 -1.17
N ALA A 108 10.39 7.86 -2.47
CA ALA A 108 9.70 7.00 -3.43
C ALA A 108 10.25 5.57 -3.47
N LEU A 109 11.58 5.39 -3.42
CA LEU A 109 12.20 4.06 -3.39
C LEU A 109 11.79 3.24 -2.16
N PHE A 110 11.74 3.89 -0.99
CA PHE A 110 11.40 3.21 0.26
C PHE A 110 9.89 3.10 0.49
N SER A 111 9.09 4.02 -0.07
CA SER A 111 7.63 3.98 -0.02
C SER A 111 7.09 2.82 -0.87
N ASP A 112 7.57 2.64 -2.11
CA ASP A 112 7.10 1.57 -3.02
C ASP A 112 8.28 0.82 -3.70
N PRO A 113 8.99 -0.04 -2.95
CA PRO A 113 10.13 -0.79 -3.48
C PRO A 113 9.71 -1.81 -4.56
N SER A 114 8.46 -2.27 -4.55
CA SER A 114 7.95 -3.28 -5.47
C SER A 114 7.76 -2.72 -6.89
N ALA A 115 7.27 -1.48 -7.01
CA ALA A 115 7.15 -0.79 -8.29
C ALA A 115 8.52 -0.55 -8.94
N HIS A 116 9.51 -0.18 -8.12
CA HIS A 116 10.89 -0.02 -8.58
C HIS A 116 11.47 -1.34 -9.08
N ALA A 117 11.35 -2.41 -8.28
CA ALA A 117 11.82 -3.74 -8.67
C ALA A 117 11.18 -4.22 -9.98
N ARG A 118 9.87 -4.00 -10.16
CA ARG A 118 9.16 -4.36 -11.39
C ARG A 118 9.70 -3.63 -12.62
N THR A 119 10.01 -2.35 -12.48
CA THR A 119 10.61 -1.53 -13.56
C THR A 119 11.96 -2.10 -14.00
N VAL A 120 12.83 -2.43 -13.03
CA VAL A 120 14.15 -3.04 -13.29
C VAL A 120 14.00 -4.42 -13.93
N VAL A 121 13.12 -5.28 -13.41
CA VAL A 121 12.88 -6.62 -13.95
C VAL A 121 12.40 -6.57 -15.40
N VAL A 122 11.48 -5.65 -15.73
CA VAL A 122 11.01 -5.47 -17.11
C VAL A 122 12.15 -5.02 -18.03
N ALA A 123 12.99 -4.08 -17.58
CA ALA A 123 14.13 -3.62 -18.37
C ALA A 123 15.16 -4.74 -18.63
N LEU A 124 15.52 -5.53 -17.61
CA LEU A 124 16.41 -6.69 -17.75
C LEU A 124 15.80 -7.78 -18.66
N ALA A 125 14.49 -8.02 -18.55
CA ALA A 125 13.79 -8.96 -19.42
C ALA A 125 13.78 -8.50 -20.89
N GLN A 126 13.65 -7.20 -21.14
CA GLN A 126 13.72 -6.63 -22.48
C GLN A 126 15.13 -6.76 -23.08
N ASP A 127 16.17 -6.37 -22.33
CA ASP A 127 17.56 -6.48 -22.81
C ASP A 127 17.97 -7.93 -23.08
N SER A 128 17.62 -8.85 -22.18
CA SER A 128 17.85 -10.30 -22.38
C SER A 128 17.11 -10.83 -23.60
N ALA A 129 15.86 -10.41 -23.86
CA ALA A 129 15.12 -10.81 -25.05
C ALA A 129 15.76 -10.31 -26.35
N VAL A 130 16.22 -9.05 -26.37
CA VAL A 130 16.92 -8.46 -27.52
C VAL A 130 18.23 -9.20 -27.80
N ARG A 131 19.05 -9.46 -26.77
CA ARG A 131 20.29 -10.23 -26.88
C ARG A 131 20.03 -11.64 -27.38
N ALA A 132 19.02 -12.33 -26.83
CA ALA A 132 18.65 -13.67 -27.27
C ALA A 132 18.25 -13.68 -28.75
N ALA A 133 17.46 -12.71 -29.20
CA ALA A 133 17.05 -12.60 -30.60
C ALA A 133 18.24 -12.34 -31.53
N VAL A 134 19.09 -11.36 -31.19
CA VAL A 134 20.30 -11.02 -31.98
C VAL A 134 21.26 -12.20 -32.04
N GLY A 135 21.57 -12.82 -30.91
CA GLY A 135 22.48 -13.96 -30.85
C GLY A 135 21.92 -15.19 -31.56
N ALA A 136 20.61 -15.47 -31.44
CA ALA A 136 19.97 -16.57 -32.14
C ALA A 136 19.99 -16.35 -33.66
N LEU A 137 19.71 -15.13 -34.13
CA LEU A 137 19.78 -14.77 -35.55
C LEU A 137 21.21 -14.84 -36.09
N ALA A 138 22.20 -14.37 -35.34
CA ALA A 138 23.61 -14.46 -35.71
C ALA A 138 24.08 -15.92 -35.81
N LEU A 139 23.76 -16.74 -34.81
CA LEU A 139 24.09 -18.17 -34.81
C LEU A 139 23.36 -18.91 -35.95
N PHE A 140 22.09 -18.60 -36.18
CA PHE A 140 21.32 -19.14 -37.29
C PHE A 140 21.93 -18.76 -38.65
N ALA A 141 22.29 -17.48 -38.85
CA ALA A 141 22.93 -16.98 -40.05
C ALA A 141 24.29 -17.65 -40.28
N LEU A 142 25.08 -17.87 -39.22
CA LEU A 142 26.34 -18.60 -39.28
C LEU A 142 26.13 -20.04 -39.73
N ILE A 143 25.16 -20.76 -39.14
CA ILE A 143 24.84 -22.15 -39.50
C ILE A 143 24.41 -22.24 -40.98
N VAL A 144 23.55 -21.31 -41.43
CA VAL A 144 23.09 -21.26 -42.82
C VAL A 144 24.23 -20.91 -43.78
N GLY A 145 25.07 -19.94 -43.42
CA GLY A 145 26.22 -19.49 -44.22
C GLY A 145 27.27 -20.59 -44.39
N VAL A 146 27.65 -21.27 -43.32
CA VAL A 146 28.56 -22.43 -43.36
C VAL A 146 28.00 -23.53 -44.26
N ARG A 147 26.70 -23.81 -44.17
CA ARG A 147 26.03 -24.79 -45.02
C ARG A 147 26.04 -24.39 -46.50
N ALA A 148 25.84 -23.11 -46.80
CA ALA A 148 25.89 -22.59 -48.16
C ALA A 148 27.32 -22.71 -48.75
N LEU A 149 28.35 -22.34 -47.98
CA LEU A 149 29.76 -22.46 -48.40
C LEU A 149 30.17 -23.91 -48.66
N LEU A 150 29.81 -24.84 -47.76
CA LEU A 150 30.07 -26.27 -47.95
C LEU A 150 29.33 -26.86 -49.16
N GLY A 151 28.20 -26.26 -49.56
CA GLY A 151 27.46 -26.62 -50.77
C GLY A 151 27.98 -25.98 -52.06
N ALA A 152 28.71 -24.86 -51.96
CA ALA A 152 29.21 -24.09 -53.10
C ALA A 152 30.56 -24.58 -53.65
N VAL A 153 31.28 -25.46 -52.93
CA VAL A 153 32.55 -26.04 -53.40
C VAL A 153 32.30 -26.92 -54.64
N PRO A 154 32.72 -26.51 -55.85
CA PRO A 154 32.46 -27.27 -57.07
C PRO A 154 33.34 -28.52 -57.10
N GLY A 155 32.79 -29.66 -56.68
CA GLY A 155 33.50 -30.95 -56.71
C GLY A 155 33.05 -31.98 -55.67
N ALA A 156 32.43 -31.56 -54.57
CA ALA A 156 32.00 -32.48 -53.52
C ALA A 156 30.73 -33.30 -53.88
N GLN A 157 30.05 -32.95 -54.97
CA GLN A 157 28.77 -33.55 -55.38
C GLN A 157 28.89 -34.64 -56.46
N ARG A 158 30.10 -35.15 -56.75
CA ARG A 158 30.29 -36.34 -57.60
C ARG A 158 31.36 -37.30 -57.05
N ARG A 159 31.07 -37.93 -55.92
CA ARG A 159 31.52 -39.31 -55.65
C ARG A 159 30.45 -40.03 -54.82
N THR A 160 29.46 -40.56 -55.52
CA THR A 160 28.56 -41.60 -55.00
C THR A 160 29.35 -42.89 -54.77
N LEU A 161 30.12 -42.94 -53.68
CA LEU A 161 30.50 -44.21 -53.07
C LEU A 161 29.41 -44.56 -52.05
N ARG A 162 28.68 -45.64 -52.34
CA ARG A 162 27.77 -46.31 -51.40
C ARG A 162 28.54 -46.67 -50.13
N VAL A 163 28.51 -45.80 -49.12
CA VAL A 163 28.92 -46.16 -47.75
C VAL A 163 27.74 -45.86 -46.84
N ARG A 164 26.83 -46.83 -46.76
CA ARG A 164 25.62 -46.78 -45.93
C ARG A 164 25.95 -46.63 -44.43
N GLY A 165 27.15 -47.06 -44.00
CA GLY A 165 27.64 -46.91 -42.63
C GLY A 165 28.18 -45.52 -42.25
N ARG A 166 28.67 -44.71 -43.21
CA ARG A 166 29.28 -43.40 -42.92
C ARG A 166 28.23 -42.30 -42.68
N ARG A 167 27.03 -42.43 -43.24
CA ARG A 167 25.90 -41.51 -42.98
C ARG A 167 25.38 -41.63 -41.56
N GLN A 168 25.28 -42.84 -41.02
CA GLN A 168 24.89 -43.05 -39.63
C GLN A 168 25.95 -42.52 -38.67
N ALA A 169 27.24 -42.72 -38.96
CA ALA A 169 28.33 -42.16 -38.17
C ALA A 169 28.39 -40.61 -38.22
N LEU A 170 28.12 -39.99 -39.38
CA LEU A 170 28.05 -38.53 -39.51
C LEU A 170 26.79 -37.93 -38.86
N GLN A 171 25.65 -38.64 -38.90
CA GLN A 171 24.43 -38.22 -38.21
C GLN A 171 24.56 -38.38 -36.68
N ALA A 172 25.17 -39.47 -36.22
CA ALA A 172 25.51 -39.68 -34.82
C ALA A 172 26.51 -38.62 -34.35
N GLY A 173 27.55 -38.35 -35.13
CA GLY A 173 28.54 -37.30 -34.85
C GLY A 173 27.92 -35.89 -34.77
N ALA A 174 27.06 -35.53 -35.72
CA ALA A 174 26.35 -34.25 -35.70
C ALA A 174 25.35 -34.16 -34.53
N ALA A 175 24.69 -35.26 -34.18
CA ALA A 175 23.83 -35.34 -33.00
C ALA A 175 24.63 -35.20 -31.71
N THR A 176 25.79 -35.86 -31.57
CA THR A 176 26.65 -35.75 -30.39
C THR A 176 27.31 -34.39 -30.27
N THR A 177 27.75 -33.78 -31.38
CA THR A 177 28.30 -32.41 -31.36
C THR A 177 27.20 -31.39 -31.09
N GLY A 178 26.01 -31.57 -31.66
CA GLY A 178 24.83 -30.76 -31.32
C GLY A 178 24.47 -30.89 -29.85
N LEU A 179 24.47 -32.10 -29.30
CA LEU A 179 24.22 -32.36 -27.88
C LEU A 179 25.34 -31.80 -26.99
N ALA A 180 26.59 -31.83 -27.43
CA ALA A 180 27.73 -31.28 -26.69
C ALA A 180 27.77 -29.75 -26.70
N VAL A 181 27.37 -29.11 -27.82
CA VAL A 181 27.18 -27.66 -27.90
C VAL A 181 25.96 -27.23 -27.09
N LEU A 182 24.86 -27.99 -27.13
CA LEU A 182 23.68 -27.77 -26.30
C LEU A 182 24.01 -27.94 -24.81
N ALA A 183 24.75 -29.00 -24.45
CA ALA A 183 25.21 -29.25 -23.09
C ALA A 183 26.23 -28.21 -22.62
N GLY A 184 27.13 -27.74 -23.49
CA GLY A 184 28.06 -26.65 -23.20
C GLY A 184 27.37 -25.30 -23.04
N ALA A 185 26.29 -25.06 -23.79
CA ALA A 185 25.45 -23.87 -23.67
C ALA A 185 24.53 -23.92 -22.43
N LEU A 186 24.05 -25.12 -22.06
CA LEU A 186 23.35 -25.37 -20.79
C LEU A 186 24.29 -25.39 -19.58
N ALA A 187 25.59 -25.62 -19.80
CA ALA A 187 26.65 -25.54 -18.80
C ALA A 187 27.26 -24.12 -18.73
N VAL A 188 26.44 -23.09 -18.95
CA VAL A 188 26.77 -21.77 -18.42
C VAL A 188 26.98 -21.93 -16.92
N PRO A 189 28.13 -21.52 -16.37
CA PRO A 189 28.45 -21.75 -14.97
C PRO A 189 27.56 -20.82 -14.14
N LEU A 190 26.42 -21.33 -13.70
CA LEU A 190 25.85 -20.88 -12.44
C LEU A 190 26.94 -21.17 -11.41
N GLY A 191 27.51 -20.12 -10.83
CA GLY A 191 28.53 -20.27 -9.81
C GLY A 191 27.97 -21.03 -8.62
N PRO A 192 28.81 -21.59 -7.75
CA PRO A 192 28.34 -21.89 -6.41
C PRO A 192 27.71 -20.60 -5.81
N PRO A 193 26.63 -20.71 -5.03
CA PRO A 193 26.04 -19.56 -4.35
C PRO A 193 27.14 -18.79 -3.61
N ARG A 194 27.09 -17.46 -3.68
CA ARG A 194 28.04 -16.61 -2.96
C ARG A 194 27.94 -16.93 -1.47
N ALA A 195 29.09 -17.14 -0.83
CA ALA A 195 29.13 -17.23 0.62
C ALA A 195 28.90 -15.82 1.18
N ILE A 196 27.80 -15.64 1.91
CA ILE A 196 27.41 -14.38 2.55
C ILE A 196 27.64 -14.55 4.05
N GLU A 197 28.47 -13.70 4.65
CA GLU A 197 28.65 -13.66 6.09
C GLU A 197 27.59 -12.73 6.70
N SER A 198 26.45 -13.30 7.05
CA SER A 198 25.31 -12.55 7.54
C SER A 198 25.64 -11.76 8.79
N ASP A 199 25.34 -10.46 8.78
CA ASP A 199 25.47 -9.62 9.95
C ASP A 199 24.31 -9.89 10.93
N PRO A 200 24.58 -10.25 12.19
CA PRO A 200 23.53 -10.47 13.19
C PRO A 200 22.62 -9.26 13.39
N VAL A 201 23.07 -8.06 13.01
CA VAL A 201 22.35 -6.80 13.12
C VAL A 201 21.00 -6.79 12.36
N PHE A 202 20.86 -7.62 11.31
CA PHE A 202 19.64 -7.69 10.51
C PHE A 202 18.68 -8.81 10.92
N ILE A 203 18.97 -9.57 11.97
CA ILE A 203 18.08 -10.66 12.42
C ILE A 203 16.71 -10.10 12.78
N GLY A 204 15.65 -10.67 12.19
CA GLY A 204 14.26 -10.22 12.40
C GLY A 204 13.85 -9.00 11.58
N THR A 205 14.71 -8.51 10.68
CA THR A 205 14.39 -7.44 9.71
C THR A 205 14.16 -8.01 8.30
N PRO A 206 13.60 -7.23 7.36
CA PRO A 206 13.54 -7.63 5.94
C PRO A 206 14.90 -7.92 5.30
N LEU A 207 16.00 -7.43 5.87
CA LEU A 207 17.37 -7.69 5.42
C LEU A 207 18.04 -8.85 6.16
N ALA A 208 17.28 -9.69 6.87
CA ALA A 208 17.83 -10.84 7.58
C ALA A 208 18.68 -11.74 6.66
N GLY A 209 19.92 -12.01 7.07
CA GLY A 209 20.87 -12.77 6.26
C GLY A 209 21.76 -11.91 5.34
N ALA A 210 21.58 -10.60 5.33
CA ALA A 210 22.42 -9.68 4.56
C ALA A 210 23.81 -9.49 5.19
N GLU A 211 24.79 -9.21 4.32
CA GLU A 211 26.15 -8.80 4.67
C GLU A 211 26.35 -7.34 4.25
N VAL A 212 26.91 -6.50 5.13
CA VAL A 212 27.37 -5.16 4.77
C VAL A 212 28.88 -5.09 4.90
N THR A 213 29.53 -4.54 3.89
CA THR A 213 31.00 -4.42 3.86
C THR A 213 31.44 -2.95 3.89
N GLY A 214 32.75 -2.73 4.09
CA GLY A 214 33.36 -1.41 3.96
C GLY A 214 33.03 -0.45 5.10
N ARG A 215 32.90 0.84 4.77
CA ARG A 215 32.59 1.92 5.73
C ARG A 215 31.13 1.94 6.14
N LEU A 216 30.25 1.34 5.34
CA LEU A 216 28.83 1.22 5.64
C LEU A 216 28.56 0.37 6.87
N SER A 217 29.37 -0.67 7.13
CA SER A 217 29.19 -1.54 8.31
C SER A 217 29.17 -0.72 9.61
N GLY A 218 30.09 0.24 9.79
CA GLY A 218 30.11 1.10 10.97
C GLY A 218 28.92 2.06 11.07
N VAL A 219 28.37 2.50 9.93
CA VAL A 219 27.17 3.34 9.88
C VAL A 219 25.92 2.51 10.17
N VAL A 220 25.86 1.27 9.68
CA VAL A 220 24.78 0.31 9.93
C VAL A 220 24.71 -0.03 11.41
N ASP A 221 25.85 -0.27 12.07
CA ASP A 221 25.88 -0.54 13.51
C ASP A 221 25.27 0.63 14.32
N GLU A 222 25.65 1.86 13.99
CA GLU A 222 25.10 3.07 14.64
C GLU A 222 23.61 3.25 14.31
N ALA A 223 23.23 3.08 13.05
CA ALA A 223 21.83 3.18 12.61
C ALA A 223 20.96 2.12 13.28
N VAL A 224 21.48 0.90 13.50
CA VAL A 224 20.73 -0.16 14.17
C VAL A 224 20.66 0.06 15.67
N GLN A 225 21.72 0.57 16.30
CA GLN A 225 21.63 1.01 17.69
C GLN A 225 20.57 2.10 17.84
N ALA A 226 20.58 3.11 16.97
CA ALA A 226 19.57 4.17 16.95
C ALA A 226 18.16 3.61 16.70
N ALA A 227 17.99 2.67 15.77
CA ALA A 227 16.71 2.02 15.51
C ALA A 227 16.25 1.18 16.72
N THR A 228 17.17 0.47 17.38
CA THR A 228 16.88 -0.34 18.58
C THR A 228 16.47 0.56 19.74
N ASP A 229 17.17 1.67 19.95
CA ASP A 229 16.81 2.66 20.95
C ASP A 229 15.45 3.29 20.64
N MET A 230 15.19 3.65 19.38
CA MET A 230 13.89 4.15 18.95
C MET A 230 12.77 3.13 19.19
N LEU A 231 12.99 1.84 18.89
CA LEU A 231 12.01 0.77 19.17
C LEU A 231 11.78 0.61 20.67
N ARG A 232 12.84 0.63 21.47
CA ARG A 232 12.75 0.53 22.93
C ARG A 232 12.00 1.73 23.52
N GLU A 233 12.35 2.95 23.10
CA GLU A 233 11.66 4.18 23.53
C GLU A 233 10.19 4.17 23.13
N ASN A 234 9.89 3.69 21.93
CA ASN A 234 8.52 3.49 21.44
C ASN A 234 7.75 2.50 22.34
N ASP A 235 8.33 1.33 22.61
CA ASP A 235 7.71 0.33 23.48
C ASP A 235 7.50 0.82 24.92
N GLU A 236 8.50 1.52 25.48
CA GLU A 236 8.40 2.14 26.81
C GLU A 236 7.28 3.18 26.85
N PHE A 237 7.16 4.03 25.82
CA PHE A 237 6.10 5.03 25.70
C PHE A 237 4.72 4.38 25.70
N TYR A 238 4.46 3.41 24.82
CA TYR A 238 3.14 2.78 24.73
C TYR A 238 2.83 1.84 25.90
N ALA A 239 3.84 1.26 26.55
CA ALA A 239 3.66 0.59 27.83
C ALA A 239 3.21 1.58 28.94
N GLY A 240 3.78 2.79 28.93
CA GLY A 240 3.34 3.91 29.76
C GLY A 240 1.90 4.32 29.49
N VAL A 241 1.53 4.51 28.22
CA VAL A 241 0.15 4.84 27.80
C VAL A 241 -0.83 3.79 28.33
N ARG A 242 -0.54 2.49 28.15
CA ARG A 242 -1.42 1.41 28.62
C ARG A 242 -1.54 1.37 30.14
N THR A 243 -0.45 1.67 30.86
CA THR A 243 -0.47 1.78 32.32
C THR A 243 -1.36 2.95 32.76
N ASN A 244 -1.25 4.10 32.11
CA ASN A 244 -2.07 5.27 32.38
C ASN A 244 -3.54 5.05 31.99
N LEU A 245 -3.81 4.37 30.87
CA LEU A 245 -5.15 3.94 30.46
C LEU A 245 -5.77 3.03 31.53
N ALA A 246 -5.04 2.03 32.03
CA ALA A 246 -5.51 1.15 33.10
C ALA A 246 -5.82 1.92 34.40
N GLY A 247 -5.03 2.95 34.72
CA GLY A 247 -5.27 3.82 35.87
C GLY A 247 -6.45 4.76 35.69
N ALA A 248 -6.66 5.28 34.48
CA ALA A 248 -7.76 6.19 34.15
C ALA A 248 -9.10 5.47 33.93
N TRP A 249 -9.08 4.21 33.47
CA TRP A 249 -10.28 3.41 33.16
C TRP A 249 -11.32 3.35 34.29
N PRO A 250 -10.97 3.02 35.55
CA PRO A 250 -11.95 2.98 36.65
C PRO A 250 -12.46 4.36 37.07
N LEU A 251 -11.79 5.45 36.65
CA LEU A 251 -12.17 6.84 36.93
C LEU A 251 -12.98 7.47 35.80
N ARG A 252 -13.15 6.76 34.68
CA ARG A 252 -13.86 7.20 33.49
C ARG A 252 -15.28 7.67 33.86
N PRO A 253 -15.75 8.82 33.36
CA PRO A 253 -17.12 9.28 33.57
C PRO A 253 -18.14 8.23 33.14
N ALA A 254 -19.04 7.88 34.06
CA ALA A 254 -20.19 7.04 33.75
C ALA A 254 -21.21 7.84 32.92
N SER A 255 -21.89 7.18 31.98
CA SER A 255 -22.97 7.84 31.25
C SER A 255 -24.11 8.21 32.21
N THR A 256 -24.58 9.46 32.14
CA THR A 256 -25.63 10.01 33.01
C THR A 256 -27.05 9.84 32.46
N ARG A 257 -27.24 9.17 31.31
CA ARG A 257 -28.59 8.89 30.79
C ARG A 257 -29.27 7.77 31.58
N LEU A 258 -30.12 8.17 32.52
CA LEU A 258 -31.39 7.49 32.81
C LEU A 258 -32.33 7.74 31.61
N GLY A 259 -33.02 6.70 31.13
CA GLY A 259 -33.88 6.75 29.93
C GLY A 259 -34.97 7.84 29.95
N PRO A 260 -35.67 8.07 28.82
CA PRO A 260 -36.43 9.31 28.63
C PRO A 260 -37.73 9.34 29.44
N GLY A 261 -37.84 10.34 30.32
CA GLY A 261 -39.07 10.84 30.93
C GLY A 261 -38.86 12.29 31.40
N PRO A 262 -39.86 13.20 31.33
CA PRO A 262 -39.63 14.64 31.45
C PRO A 262 -39.39 15.16 32.87
N MET A 263 -39.38 14.30 33.88
CA MET A 263 -38.93 14.59 35.23
C MET A 263 -38.41 13.28 35.81
N GLY A 264 -37.19 13.25 36.35
CA GLY A 264 -36.63 12.04 36.94
C GLY A 264 -37.63 11.33 37.85
N GLY A 265 -38.08 10.14 37.45
CA GLY A 265 -39.04 9.35 38.22
C GLY A 265 -39.99 8.53 37.35
N LEU A 266 -39.89 7.20 37.48
CA LEU A 266 -40.96 6.22 37.20
C LEU A 266 -41.33 5.93 35.73
N GLY A 267 -40.40 6.07 34.79
CA GLY A 267 -40.47 5.35 33.51
C GLY A 267 -39.82 3.97 33.67
N THR A 268 -40.52 2.87 33.37
CA THR A 268 -39.85 1.59 33.13
C THR A 268 -38.92 1.79 31.95
N ALA A 269 -37.60 1.74 32.18
CA ALA A 269 -36.63 1.62 31.12
C ALA A 269 -37.05 0.42 30.26
N GLY A 270 -37.54 0.68 29.04
CA GLY A 270 -37.35 -0.33 28.01
C GLY A 270 -35.84 -0.41 27.82
N ASP A 271 -35.25 -1.59 28.01
CA ASP A 271 -33.85 -1.85 27.67
C ASP A 271 -33.65 -1.37 26.23
N THR A 272 -33.01 -0.21 26.05
CA THR A 272 -32.58 0.21 24.72
C THR A 272 -31.47 -0.75 24.33
N ASP A 273 -31.65 -1.46 23.22
CA ASP A 273 -30.67 -2.41 22.72
C ASP A 273 -29.50 -1.63 22.10
N LEU A 274 -28.48 -1.34 22.92
CA LEU A 274 -27.34 -0.52 22.54
C LEU A 274 -26.17 -1.39 22.08
N ALA A 275 -25.61 -1.07 20.92
CA ALA A 275 -24.29 -1.51 20.51
C ALA A 275 -23.23 -0.56 21.09
N THR A 276 -22.18 -1.11 21.68
CA THR A 276 -20.95 -0.37 22.00
C THR A 276 -20.00 -0.47 20.82
N VAL A 277 -19.64 0.68 20.23
CA VAL A 277 -18.75 0.75 19.07
C VAL A 277 -17.49 1.51 19.45
N VAL A 278 -16.32 0.94 19.15
CA VAL A 278 -15.07 1.70 19.19
C VAL A 278 -14.73 2.15 17.79
N TRP A 279 -14.61 3.47 17.64
CA TRP A 279 -14.33 4.11 16.37
C TRP A 279 -12.93 4.74 16.38
N THR A 280 -12.09 4.29 15.45
CA THR A 280 -10.74 4.78 15.16
C THR A 280 -10.69 5.35 13.75
N SER A 281 -9.67 6.18 13.50
CA SER A 281 -9.37 6.75 12.19
C SER A 281 -7.96 7.36 12.22
N ASP A 282 -7.29 7.43 11.08
CA ASP A 282 -6.03 8.15 10.90
C ASP A 282 -4.95 7.62 11.87
N ILE A 283 -4.81 6.28 11.90
CA ILE A 283 -3.77 5.57 12.68
C ILE A 283 -2.38 5.81 12.06
N HIS A 284 -2.30 5.97 10.73
CA HIS A 284 -1.09 6.40 10.04
C HIS A 284 0.13 5.54 10.38
N CYS A 285 -0.07 4.23 10.36
CA CYS A 285 0.88 3.21 10.73
C CYS A 285 1.48 3.34 12.15
N GLN A 286 0.74 3.92 13.09
CA GLN A 286 1.16 3.94 14.49
C GLN A 286 0.90 2.60 15.20
N THR A 287 1.75 1.61 14.94
CA THR A 287 1.66 0.25 15.50
C THR A 287 1.69 0.21 17.03
N GLY A 288 2.29 1.22 17.67
CA GLY A 288 2.24 1.37 19.13
C GLY A 288 0.83 1.57 19.68
N MET A 289 -0.02 2.31 18.95
CA MET A 289 -1.40 2.56 19.32
C MET A 289 -2.30 1.34 19.12
N SER A 290 -1.95 0.37 18.26
CA SER A 290 -2.72 -0.86 18.06
C SER A 290 -3.05 -1.55 19.39
N ARG A 291 -2.06 -1.69 20.29
CA ARG A 291 -2.25 -2.31 21.62
C ARG A 291 -3.16 -1.48 22.53
N VAL A 292 -3.13 -0.15 22.40
CA VAL A 292 -3.99 0.76 23.16
C VAL A 292 -5.43 0.64 22.67
N ILE A 293 -5.64 0.64 21.35
CA ILE A 293 -6.95 0.41 20.72
C ILE A 293 -7.51 -0.93 21.16
N GLY A 294 -6.71 -2.01 21.07
CA GLY A 294 -7.12 -3.35 21.49
C GLY A 294 -7.53 -3.43 22.97
N ASP A 295 -6.88 -2.68 23.86
CA ASP A 295 -7.30 -2.57 25.26
C ASP A 295 -8.62 -1.81 25.40
N VAL A 296 -8.83 -0.71 24.67
CA VAL A 296 -10.09 0.04 24.68
C VAL A 296 -11.26 -0.78 24.14
N VAL A 297 -11.07 -1.49 23.02
CA VAL A 297 -12.07 -2.41 22.43
C VAL A 297 -12.43 -3.51 23.44
N ARG A 298 -11.44 -4.13 24.08
CA ARG A 298 -11.65 -5.20 25.06
C ARG A 298 -12.32 -4.70 26.34
N TRP A 299 -11.87 -3.58 26.89
CA TRP A 299 -12.34 -3.10 28.19
C TRP A 299 -13.69 -2.37 28.10
N SER A 300 -14.06 -1.89 26.91
CA SER A 300 -15.38 -1.32 26.66
C SER A 300 -16.47 -2.37 26.40
N ASP A 301 -16.10 -3.65 26.27
CA ASP A 301 -17.00 -4.72 25.84
C ASP A 301 -17.65 -4.36 24.49
N ALA A 302 -16.80 -3.90 23.56
CA ALA A 302 -17.25 -3.43 22.26
C ALA A 302 -17.88 -4.56 21.44
N ASP A 303 -19.00 -4.26 20.80
CA ASP A 303 -19.68 -5.15 19.87
C ASP A 303 -19.13 -5.03 18.45
N LEU A 304 -18.47 -3.92 18.14
CA LEU A 304 -17.98 -3.57 16.82
C LEU A 304 -16.79 -2.62 16.94
N HIS A 305 -15.76 -2.88 16.15
CA HIS A 305 -14.70 -1.94 15.84
C HIS A 305 -14.95 -1.34 14.45
N ILE A 306 -14.93 -0.01 14.34
CA ILE A 306 -14.98 0.70 13.06
C ILE A 306 -13.67 1.45 12.90
N ASP A 307 -12.98 1.21 11.79
CA ASP A 307 -11.85 2.03 11.36
C ASP A 307 -12.25 2.91 10.16
N GLY A 308 -12.10 4.23 10.34
CA GLY A 308 -12.53 5.28 9.43
C GLY A 308 -11.55 5.60 8.31
N GLY A 309 -10.46 4.84 8.15
CA GLY A 309 -9.46 5.03 7.11
C GLY A 309 -8.16 5.62 7.61
N ASP A 310 -7.17 5.62 6.73
CA ASP A 310 -5.78 6.02 6.96
C ASP A 310 -5.12 5.16 8.05
N ILE A 311 -5.19 3.84 7.86
CA ILE A 311 -4.39 2.88 8.66
C ILE A 311 -2.93 2.95 8.25
N THR A 312 -2.64 3.16 6.96
CA THR A 312 -1.29 3.27 6.40
C THR A 312 -0.87 4.73 6.18
N MET A 313 0.40 4.98 5.80
CA MET A 313 0.88 6.32 5.43
C MET A 313 0.84 6.56 3.91
N THR A 314 0.86 5.52 3.10
CA THR A 314 0.89 5.65 1.63
C THR A 314 0.07 4.55 0.93
N GLY A 315 -0.28 3.48 1.64
CA GLY A 315 -1.06 2.37 1.13
C GLY A 315 -0.23 1.40 0.32
N THR A 316 1.04 1.22 0.66
CA THR A 316 1.89 0.25 -0.05
C THR A 316 1.79 -1.14 0.56
N ASP A 317 2.18 -2.15 -0.21
CA ASP A 317 2.15 -3.54 0.23
C ASP A 317 2.99 -3.80 1.50
N ALA A 318 4.11 -3.09 1.64
CA ALA A 318 4.98 -3.13 2.82
C ALA A 318 4.28 -2.59 4.08
N GLU A 319 3.33 -1.68 3.93
CA GLU A 319 2.57 -1.09 5.04
C GLU A 319 1.40 -1.99 5.50
N ASN A 320 1.17 -3.13 4.88
CA ASN A 320 0.18 -4.10 5.38
C ASN A 320 0.49 -4.61 6.80
N ILE A 321 1.74 -4.46 7.25
CA ILE A 321 2.11 -4.71 8.65
C ILE A 321 1.36 -3.79 9.64
N CYS A 322 0.93 -2.60 9.21
CA CYS A 322 0.16 -1.67 10.03
C CYS A 322 -1.26 -2.22 10.28
N VAL A 323 -1.88 -2.80 9.24
CA VAL A 323 -3.18 -3.49 9.34
C VAL A 323 -3.03 -4.74 10.22
N ASP A 324 -1.99 -5.54 9.98
CA ASP A 324 -1.70 -6.76 10.77
C ASP A 324 -1.47 -6.45 12.25
N SER A 325 -0.78 -5.35 12.55
CA SER A 325 -0.54 -4.90 13.93
C SER A 325 -1.84 -4.54 14.63
N LEU A 326 -2.77 -3.87 13.94
CA LEU A 326 -4.08 -3.54 14.50
C LEU A 326 -4.90 -4.81 14.74
N ASP A 327 -5.04 -5.67 13.73
CA ASP A 327 -5.77 -6.93 13.82
C ASP A 327 -5.29 -7.82 14.98
N GLN A 328 -3.97 -7.99 15.13
CA GLN A 328 -3.38 -8.78 16.22
C GLN A 328 -3.70 -8.23 17.61
N ALA A 329 -3.97 -6.94 17.74
CA ALA A 329 -4.29 -6.32 19.02
C ALA A 329 -5.79 -6.41 19.37
N LEU A 330 -6.65 -6.49 18.36
CA LEU A 330 -8.10 -6.57 18.52
C LEU A 330 -8.53 -7.94 19.08
N PRO A 331 -9.63 -8.00 19.87
CA PRO A 331 -10.22 -9.27 20.25
C PRO A 331 -10.81 -10.02 19.04
N ASN A 332 -10.51 -11.31 18.91
CA ASN A 332 -10.96 -12.14 17.77
C ASN A 332 -12.50 -12.27 17.64
N ASP A 333 -13.25 -11.99 18.70
CA ASP A 333 -14.70 -12.07 18.78
C ASP A 333 -15.41 -10.75 18.48
N VAL A 334 -14.67 -9.66 18.27
CA VAL A 334 -15.22 -8.36 17.90
C VAL A 334 -15.02 -8.14 16.39
N PRO A 335 -16.10 -8.07 15.58
CA PRO A 335 -15.97 -7.79 14.16
C PRO A 335 -15.39 -6.40 13.90
N SER A 336 -14.66 -6.26 12.80
CA SER A 336 -14.13 -4.98 12.32
C SER A 336 -14.76 -4.58 10.99
N VAL A 337 -15.13 -3.30 10.90
CA VAL A 337 -15.57 -2.64 9.66
C VAL A 337 -14.53 -1.58 9.30
N PHE A 338 -14.20 -1.48 8.02
CA PHE A 338 -13.16 -0.58 7.52
C PHE A 338 -13.60 0.13 6.23
N VAL A 339 -13.29 1.43 6.14
CA VAL A 339 -13.33 2.21 4.91
C VAL A 339 -11.94 2.76 4.66
N THR A 340 -11.44 2.68 3.41
CA THR A 340 -10.13 3.24 3.10
C THR A 340 -10.16 4.77 3.12
N GLY A 341 -9.11 5.37 3.67
CA GLY A 341 -8.83 6.80 3.51
C GLY A 341 -7.90 7.07 2.33
N ASN A 342 -7.45 8.32 2.20
CA ASN A 342 -6.55 8.70 1.11
C ASN A 342 -5.10 8.23 1.35
N HIS A 343 -4.72 7.75 2.52
CA HIS A 343 -3.41 7.13 2.77
C HIS A 343 -3.45 5.60 2.70
N ASP A 344 -4.60 5.01 2.36
CA ASP A 344 -4.77 3.59 2.11
C ASP A 344 -4.89 3.30 0.60
N SER A 345 -4.87 2.01 0.23
CA SER A 345 -5.00 1.57 -1.16
C SER A 345 -5.93 0.36 -1.31
N LEU A 346 -6.13 -0.08 -2.55
CA LEU A 346 -6.76 -1.38 -2.82
C LEU A 346 -5.98 -2.55 -2.22
N ASP A 347 -4.65 -2.42 -2.06
CA ASP A 347 -3.83 -3.43 -1.37
C ASP A 347 -4.11 -3.42 0.14
N THR A 348 -4.22 -2.25 0.78
CA THR A 348 -4.63 -2.12 2.19
C THR A 348 -6.01 -2.74 2.42
N ALA A 349 -6.98 -2.41 1.56
CA ALA A 349 -8.32 -3.02 1.58
C ALA A 349 -8.25 -4.53 1.35
N GLY A 350 -7.41 -4.99 0.43
CA GLY A 350 -7.19 -6.41 0.15
C GLY A 350 -6.74 -7.15 1.39
N ARG A 351 -5.76 -6.60 2.11
CA ARG A 351 -5.24 -7.17 3.35
C ARG A 351 -6.28 -7.21 4.46
N ALA A 352 -7.05 -6.13 4.66
CA ALA A 352 -8.14 -6.12 5.64
C ALA A 352 -9.17 -7.24 5.38
N ARG A 353 -9.51 -7.51 4.10
CA ARG A 353 -10.40 -8.64 3.73
C ARG A 353 -9.78 -9.99 4.04
N GLU A 354 -8.47 -10.18 3.81
CA GLU A 354 -7.77 -11.44 4.14
C GLU A 354 -7.79 -11.75 5.64
N LEU A 355 -7.77 -10.71 6.48
CA LEU A 355 -7.90 -10.80 7.93
C LEU A 355 -9.35 -10.98 8.40
N GLY A 356 -10.32 -10.93 7.47
CA GLY A 356 -11.74 -11.16 7.75
C GLY A 356 -12.52 -9.90 8.14
N TRP A 357 -11.97 -8.71 7.93
CA TRP A 357 -12.68 -7.46 8.17
C TRP A 357 -13.72 -7.20 7.08
N THR A 358 -14.79 -6.50 7.44
CA THR A 358 -15.80 -6.03 6.49
C THR A 358 -15.33 -4.70 5.88
N VAL A 359 -14.88 -4.73 4.64
CA VAL A 359 -14.47 -3.52 3.91
C VAL A 359 -15.67 -2.93 3.17
N MET A 360 -15.91 -1.64 3.32
CA MET A 360 -17.05 -0.94 2.70
C MET A 360 -16.73 -0.48 1.28
N GLU A 361 -17.57 -0.89 0.32
CA GLU A 361 -17.32 -0.75 -1.12
C GLU A 361 -18.50 -0.14 -1.88
N GLY A 362 -19.32 0.69 -1.21
CA GLY A 362 -20.48 1.34 -1.81
C GLY A 362 -21.76 0.51 -1.81
N GLU A 363 -21.85 -0.49 -0.93
CA GLU A 363 -23.06 -1.26 -0.65
C GLU A 363 -23.33 -1.28 0.87
N PRO A 364 -24.59 -1.27 1.31
CA PRO A 364 -24.92 -1.35 2.73
C PRO A 364 -24.52 -2.72 3.31
N VAL A 365 -23.96 -2.71 4.52
CA VAL A 365 -23.52 -3.90 5.24
C VAL A 365 -24.19 -3.96 6.62
N GLU A 366 -24.54 -5.17 7.05
CA GLU A 366 -25.12 -5.45 8.37
C GLU A 366 -24.06 -6.10 9.25
N VAL A 367 -23.60 -5.39 10.27
CA VAL A 367 -22.58 -5.91 11.21
C VAL A 367 -22.97 -5.51 12.63
N ALA A 368 -22.89 -6.47 13.56
CA ALA A 368 -23.29 -6.26 14.95
C ALA A 368 -24.67 -5.58 15.07
N GLY A 369 -25.66 -6.01 14.28
CA GLY A 369 -27.02 -5.47 14.31
C GLY A 369 -27.15 -4.00 13.90
N LEU A 370 -26.16 -3.46 13.18
CA LEU A 370 -26.15 -2.11 12.63
C LEU A 370 -26.05 -2.17 11.10
N THR A 371 -26.84 -1.33 10.43
CA THR A 371 -26.75 -1.07 8.98
C THR A 371 -25.79 0.07 8.72
N LEU A 372 -24.67 -0.21 8.06
CA LEU A 372 -23.63 0.75 7.72
C LEU A 372 -23.55 0.90 6.20
N PHE A 373 -23.29 2.11 5.71
CA PHE A 373 -23.07 2.37 4.30
C PHE A 373 -21.86 3.28 4.12
N GLY A 374 -21.04 3.04 3.10
CA GLY A 374 -19.81 3.79 2.91
C GLY A 374 -19.00 3.28 1.72
N ALA A 375 -17.99 4.04 1.34
CA ALA A 375 -17.00 3.63 0.33
C ALA A 375 -15.68 4.36 0.57
N GLY A 376 -14.59 3.71 0.14
CA GLY A 376 -13.23 4.22 0.25
C GLY A 376 -13.00 5.52 -0.52
N ASP A 377 -12.09 6.37 -0.04
CA ASP A 377 -11.66 7.58 -0.77
C ASP A 377 -11.18 7.19 -2.19
N PRO A 378 -11.60 7.91 -3.25
CA PRO A 378 -11.19 7.60 -4.62
C PRO A 378 -9.70 7.95 -4.88
N ARG A 379 -9.06 8.70 -3.96
CA ARG A 379 -7.67 9.13 -4.06
C ARG A 379 -6.78 8.25 -3.20
N ARG A 380 -5.50 8.23 -3.57
CA ARG A 380 -4.40 7.79 -2.75
C ARG A 380 -3.26 8.81 -2.75
N THR A 381 -2.93 9.35 -1.60
CA THR A 381 -1.80 10.25 -1.36
C THR A 381 -0.53 9.43 -1.27
N VAL A 382 0.31 9.56 -2.30
CA VAL A 382 1.60 8.90 -2.35
C VAL A 382 2.64 9.82 -1.73
N PHE A 383 3.21 9.46 -0.58
CA PHE A 383 4.28 10.28 0.00
C PHE A 383 5.59 10.08 -0.79
N PRO A 384 6.24 11.15 -1.30
CA PRO A 384 5.89 12.57 -1.26
C PRO A 384 5.33 13.11 -2.60
N SER A 385 4.98 12.21 -3.53
CA SER A 385 4.52 12.51 -4.89
C SER A 385 3.12 13.14 -4.99
N GLY A 386 2.33 13.13 -3.92
CA GLY A 386 0.98 13.69 -3.85
C GLY A 386 -0.13 12.72 -4.27
N ASP A 387 -1.32 13.25 -4.50
CA ASP A 387 -2.53 12.45 -4.75
C ASP A 387 -2.55 11.82 -6.16
N VAL A 388 -2.87 10.54 -6.21
CA VAL A 388 -3.24 9.81 -7.43
C VAL A 388 -4.68 9.30 -7.31
N LEU A 389 -5.34 9.03 -8.43
CA LEU A 389 -6.65 8.37 -8.42
C LEU A 389 -6.44 6.86 -8.31
N GLU A 390 -6.93 6.28 -7.22
CA GLU A 390 -6.77 4.85 -6.94
C GLU A 390 -7.71 4.01 -7.82
N THR A 391 -8.95 4.45 -7.97
CA THR A 391 -9.99 3.77 -8.77
C THR A 391 -10.24 4.42 -10.13
N GLY A 392 -9.58 5.55 -10.42
CA GLY A 392 -9.78 6.37 -11.62
C GLY A 392 -11.02 7.27 -11.60
N GLU A 393 -11.84 7.19 -10.54
CA GLU A 393 -12.99 8.08 -10.29
C GLU A 393 -12.50 9.43 -9.74
N THR A 394 -13.06 10.55 -10.19
CA THR A 394 -12.69 11.86 -9.62
C THR A 394 -13.40 12.12 -8.28
N THR A 395 -12.88 13.05 -7.49
CA THR A 395 -13.50 13.56 -6.26
C THR A 395 -14.96 13.97 -6.49
N GLU A 396 -15.26 14.67 -7.59
CA GLU A 396 -16.62 15.14 -7.92
C GLU A 396 -17.55 13.98 -8.30
N GLU A 397 -17.06 13.03 -9.10
CA GLU A 397 -17.81 11.83 -9.50
C GLU A 397 -18.16 10.97 -8.28
N PHE A 398 -17.17 10.71 -7.42
CA PHE A 398 -17.33 9.97 -6.17
C PHE A 398 -18.35 10.63 -5.24
N THR A 399 -18.23 11.95 -5.05
CA THR A 399 -19.16 12.71 -4.19
C THR A 399 -20.60 12.63 -4.69
N ALA A 400 -20.81 12.82 -6.00
CA ALA A 400 -22.14 12.76 -6.60
C ALA A 400 -22.73 11.34 -6.52
N ARG A 401 -21.90 10.32 -6.73
CA ARG A 401 -22.30 8.92 -6.61
C ARG A 401 -22.67 8.57 -5.17
N MET A 402 -21.84 8.93 -4.18
CA MET A 402 -22.11 8.68 -2.76
C MET A 402 -23.40 9.31 -2.27
N ALA A 403 -23.69 10.54 -2.69
CA ALA A 403 -24.98 11.17 -2.39
C ALA A 403 -26.16 10.35 -2.94
N ALA A 404 -26.09 9.91 -4.19
CA ALA A 404 -27.15 9.14 -4.83
C ALA A 404 -27.28 7.71 -4.29
N ASP A 405 -26.16 7.06 -3.94
CA ASP A 405 -26.12 5.73 -3.35
C ASP A 405 -26.67 5.75 -1.92
N ALA A 406 -26.32 6.76 -1.10
CA ALA A 406 -26.81 6.90 0.27
C ALA A 406 -28.36 6.96 0.32
N CYS A 407 -28.99 7.73 -0.57
CA CYS A 407 -30.46 7.81 -0.63
C CYS A 407 -31.12 6.45 -0.97
N ARG A 408 -30.39 5.55 -1.65
CA ARG A 408 -30.87 4.20 -2.00
C ARG A 408 -30.57 3.16 -0.93
N ALA A 409 -29.47 3.33 -0.21
CA ALA A 409 -29.02 2.42 0.83
C ALA A 409 -29.96 2.46 2.05
N ASP A 410 -30.56 3.63 2.34
CA ASP A 410 -31.45 3.83 3.51
C ASP A 410 -30.77 3.36 4.82
N ALA A 411 -29.47 3.63 4.93
CA ALA A 411 -28.66 3.27 6.09
C ALA A 411 -28.58 4.44 7.06
N GLY A 412 -28.72 4.15 8.36
CA GLY A 412 -28.62 5.17 9.42
C GLY A 412 -27.23 5.77 9.59
N LEU A 413 -26.17 5.02 9.21
CA LEU A 413 -24.77 5.41 9.41
C LEU A 413 -23.98 5.40 8.09
N LEU A 414 -23.47 6.58 7.73
CA LEU A 414 -22.59 6.82 6.60
C LEU A 414 -21.13 6.89 7.07
N LEU A 415 -20.29 6.03 6.52
CA LEU A 415 -18.87 5.92 6.84
C LEU A 415 -18.05 6.30 5.61
N ILE A 416 -17.47 7.49 5.65
CA ILE A 416 -16.66 8.06 4.58
C ILE A 416 -15.49 8.78 5.25
N HIS A 417 -14.26 8.48 4.81
CA HIS A 417 -13.06 9.04 5.42
C HIS A 417 -13.03 10.57 5.35
N ASP A 418 -13.06 11.17 4.15
CA ASP A 418 -13.08 12.62 3.98
C ASP A 418 -14.51 13.18 4.10
N PRO A 419 -14.80 14.05 5.09
CA PRO A 419 -16.14 14.59 5.30
C PRO A 419 -16.75 15.23 4.05
N ARG A 420 -15.94 15.85 3.17
CA ARG A 420 -16.40 16.57 1.98
C ARG A 420 -17.24 15.71 1.04
N HIS A 421 -16.96 14.40 1.01
CA HIS A 421 -17.67 13.46 0.15
C HIS A 421 -19.02 13.03 0.74
N ALA A 422 -19.21 13.17 2.05
CA ALA A 422 -20.45 12.85 2.75
C ALA A 422 -21.40 14.05 2.88
N GLU A 423 -20.87 15.27 2.84
CA GLU A 423 -21.62 16.51 3.04
C GLU A 423 -22.91 16.60 2.20
N PRO A 424 -22.92 16.28 0.87
CA PRO A 424 -24.15 16.37 0.11
C PRO A 424 -25.24 15.38 0.55
N ALA A 425 -24.86 14.16 0.96
CA ALA A 425 -25.80 13.15 1.44
C ALA A 425 -26.45 13.57 2.77
N LEU A 426 -25.65 14.10 3.70
CA LEU A 426 -26.13 14.62 4.98
C LEU A 426 -26.98 15.88 4.78
N ALA A 427 -26.58 16.75 3.84
CA ALA A 427 -27.28 17.99 3.57
C ALA A 427 -28.69 17.77 3.02
N SER A 428 -28.88 16.72 2.21
CA SER A 428 -30.17 16.38 1.59
C SER A 428 -31.01 15.38 2.38
N GLY A 429 -30.58 14.99 3.59
CA GLY A 429 -31.28 14.00 4.41
C GLY A 429 -31.22 12.58 3.86
N CYS A 430 -30.28 12.28 2.97
CA CYS A 430 -30.08 10.92 2.44
C CYS A 430 -29.22 10.03 3.34
N ALA A 431 -28.61 10.60 4.38
CA ALA A 431 -27.98 9.90 5.47
C ALA A 431 -28.25 10.66 6.77
N ASP A 432 -28.54 9.94 7.85
CA ASP A 432 -28.86 10.54 9.14
C ASP A 432 -27.59 10.94 9.91
N TYR A 433 -26.58 10.06 9.91
CA TYR A 433 -25.35 10.24 10.69
C TYR A 433 -24.12 9.92 9.84
N GLY A 434 -23.11 10.80 9.88
CA GLY A 434 -21.83 10.62 9.20
C GLY A 434 -20.66 10.54 10.19
N LEU A 435 -19.84 9.49 10.06
CA LEU A 435 -18.58 9.32 10.79
C LEU A 435 -17.41 9.46 9.81
N HIS A 436 -16.48 10.38 10.13
CA HIS A 436 -15.40 10.78 9.23
C HIS A 436 -14.05 10.97 9.93
N GLY A 437 -12.95 10.90 9.19
CA GLY A 437 -11.59 11.16 9.64
C GLY A 437 -10.96 12.34 8.89
N HIS A 438 -9.75 12.15 8.38
CA HIS A 438 -9.02 13.01 7.44
C HIS A 438 -8.47 14.32 8.01
N TRP A 439 -9.21 15.00 8.89
CA TRP A 439 -8.85 16.34 9.36
C TRP A 439 -7.82 16.36 10.50
N HIS A 440 -7.49 15.19 11.06
CA HIS A 440 -6.64 15.05 12.24
C HIS A 440 -7.10 15.93 13.42
N ARG A 441 -8.40 16.20 13.49
CA ARG A 441 -9.01 17.10 14.47
C ARG A 441 -10.44 16.68 14.75
N ARG A 442 -10.73 16.48 16.03
CA ARG A 442 -12.10 16.23 16.49
C ARG A 442 -13.06 17.36 16.10
N VAL A 443 -14.18 16.96 15.51
CA VAL A 443 -15.43 17.73 15.44
C VAL A 443 -16.50 16.93 16.19
N PRO A 444 -16.97 17.41 17.35
CA PRO A 444 -18.07 16.77 18.07
C PRO A 444 -19.32 16.64 17.20
N PRO A 445 -20.27 15.75 17.54
CA PRO A 445 -21.49 15.59 16.76
C PRO A 445 -22.24 16.92 16.61
N GLU A 446 -22.34 17.39 15.35
CA GLU A 446 -23.00 18.64 14.98
C GLU A 446 -24.05 18.40 13.90
N ARG A 447 -25.12 19.19 13.90
CA ARG A 447 -26.09 19.15 12.79
C ARG A 447 -25.42 19.70 11.53
N TYR A 448 -25.58 18.99 10.42
CA TYR A 448 -25.09 19.42 9.11
C TYR A 448 -26.18 19.19 8.06
N GLY A 449 -26.80 20.28 7.62
CA GLY A 449 -28.03 20.23 6.84
C GLY A 449 -29.13 19.48 7.56
N GLU A 450 -29.62 18.37 6.99
CA GLU A 450 -30.67 17.55 7.60
C GLU A 450 -30.13 16.45 8.53
N GLY A 451 -28.91 15.99 8.29
CA GLY A 451 -28.22 14.97 9.08
C GLY A 451 -27.32 15.52 10.19
N VAL A 452 -26.46 14.63 10.69
CA VAL A 452 -25.48 14.89 11.75
C VAL A 452 -24.11 14.44 11.29
N ARG A 453 -23.11 15.28 11.50
CA ARG A 453 -21.72 14.99 11.18
C ARG A 453 -20.87 14.94 12.44
N THR A 454 -19.93 14.01 12.50
CA THR A 454 -18.82 14.05 13.44
C THR A 454 -17.52 13.66 12.74
N VAL A 455 -16.42 14.25 13.18
CA VAL A 455 -15.08 13.96 12.64
C VAL A 455 -14.19 13.50 13.79
N GLY A 456 -13.59 12.33 13.65
CA GLY A 456 -12.58 11.81 14.55
C GLY A 456 -11.29 12.64 14.46
N SER A 457 -10.54 12.71 15.56
CA SER A 457 -9.16 13.16 15.48
C SER A 457 -8.27 12.06 14.90
N THR A 458 -6.95 12.23 14.96
CA THR A 458 -6.03 11.14 14.66
C THR A 458 -5.92 10.13 15.79
N THR A 459 -6.08 8.85 15.50
CA THR A 459 -5.85 7.75 16.46
C THR A 459 -4.35 7.45 16.61
N GLY A 460 -3.53 7.76 15.61
CA GLY A 460 -2.08 7.57 15.63
C GLY A 460 -1.26 8.74 16.15
N GLY A 461 -1.87 9.92 16.38
CA GLY A 461 -1.12 11.14 16.65
C GLY A 461 -0.35 11.63 15.42
N ALA A 462 -0.94 11.43 14.23
CA ALA A 462 -0.39 11.81 12.95
C ALA A 462 -0.36 13.33 12.80
N LEU A 463 0.84 13.90 12.71
CA LEU A 463 1.04 15.29 12.37
C LEU A 463 1.25 15.41 10.85
N ALA A 464 0.67 16.44 10.24
CA ALA A 464 0.88 16.72 8.82
C ALA A 464 2.37 16.74 8.48
N ASP A 465 2.74 16.12 7.35
CA ASP A 465 4.11 16.02 6.82
C ASP A 465 5.12 15.34 7.76
N ALA A 466 4.66 14.55 8.74
CA ALA A 466 5.51 13.80 9.65
C ALA A 466 5.25 12.29 9.58
N LEU A 467 6.34 11.52 9.63
CA LEU A 467 6.24 10.09 9.88
C LEU A 467 5.73 9.86 11.31
N THR A 468 4.71 9.03 11.43
CA THR A 468 4.08 8.72 12.72
C THR A 468 4.87 7.75 13.61
N PRO A 469 5.64 6.76 13.10
CA PRO A 469 6.38 5.82 13.93
C PRO A 469 7.16 6.44 15.11
N GLY A 470 7.17 5.72 16.23
CA GLY A 470 7.75 6.18 17.50
C GLY A 470 6.70 6.78 18.45
N PRO A 471 7.16 7.51 19.49
CA PRO A 471 6.27 8.25 20.38
C PRO A 471 5.40 9.27 19.60
N LEU A 472 4.19 9.52 20.11
CA LEU A 472 3.20 10.40 19.49
C LEU A 472 3.77 11.78 19.14
N LYS A 473 3.49 12.28 17.93
CA LYS A 473 3.91 13.62 17.47
C LYS A 473 2.88 14.70 17.78
N MET A 474 1.65 14.30 18.04
CA MET A 474 0.56 15.11 18.58
C MET A 474 -0.40 14.23 19.38
N GLY A 475 -1.33 14.84 20.11
CA GLY A 475 -2.33 14.08 20.86
C GLY A 475 -3.12 13.13 19.95
N ALA A 476 -3.25 11.89 20.39
CA ALA A 476 -4.07 10.88 19.73
C ALA A 476 -5.44 10.79 20.38
N GLU A 477 -6.45 10.35 19.63
CA GLU A 477 -7.80 10.17 20.14
C GLU A 477 -8.53 9.04 19.44
N MET A 478 -9.33 8.29 20.21
CA MET A 478 -10.31 7.33 19.70
C MET A 478 -11.65 7.53 20.41
N SER A 479 -12.72 6.98 19.84
CA SER A 479 -14.08 7.21 20.31
C SER A 479 -14.75 5.92 20.77
N ILE A 480 -15.46 5.98 21.89
CA ILE A 480 -16.40 4.93 22.33
C ILE A 480 -17.80 5.48 22.13
N MET A 481 -18.57 4.85 21.25
CA MET A 481 -19.91 5.27 20.88
C MET A 481 -20.94 4.25 21.35
N ARG A 482 -22.14 4.73 21.66
CA ARG A 482 -23.31 3.87 21.86
C ARG A 482 -24.33 4.14 20.77
N ILE A 483 -24.78 3.09 20.10
CA ILE A 483 -25.70 3.17 18.98
C ILE A 483 -26.91 2.29 19.27
N ASP A 484 -28.12 2.82 19.11
CA ASP A 484 -29.35 2.05 19.27
C ASP A 484 -29.53 1.12 18.06
N ARG A 485 -29.45 -0.20 18.28
CA ARG A 485 -29.60 -1.22 17.23
C ARG A 485 -30.97 -1.24 16.58
N THR A 486 -31.99 -0.71 17.26
CA THR A 486 -33.36 -0.67 16.74
C THR A 486 -33.53 0.45 15.72
N THR A 487 -32.86 1.59 15.95
CA THR A 487 -33.02 2.80 15.14
C THR A 487 -31.82 3.11 14.26
N GLY A 488 -30.67 2.48 14.51
CA GLY A 488 -29.38 2.82 13.90
C GLY A 488 -28.78 4.14 14.41
N ALA A 489 -29.45 4.83 15.34
CA ALA A 489 -29.07 6.17 15.77
C ALA A 489 -27.98 6.13 16.88
N PRO A 490 -26.85 6.84 16.70
CA PRO A 490 -25.93 7.12 17.79
C PRO A 490 -26.61 7.90 18.92
N VAL A 491 -26.31 7.49 20.15
CA VAL A 491 -26.90 8.02 21.38
C VAL A 491 -25.96 9.04 22.01
N ASP A 492 -24.70 8.66 22.19
CA ASP A 492 -23.60 9.47 22.70
C ASP A 492 -22.23 8.88 22.33
N VAL A 493 -21.20 9.72 22.45
CA VAL A 493 -19.78 9.38 22.27
C VAL A 493 -18.97 9.85 23.47
N GLN A 494 -18.00 9.03 23.88
CA GLN A 494 -16.95 9.41 24.80
C GLN A 494 -15.61 9.32 24.09
N TYR A 495 -14.79 10.34 24.26
CA TYR A 495 -13.46 10.41 23.66
C TYR A 495 -12.42 9.91 24.65
N VAL A 496 -11.46 9.13 24.14
CA VAL A 496 -10.27 8.67 24.84
C VAL A 496 -9.08 9.38 24.23
N SER A 497 -8.53 10.38 24.92
CA SER A 497 -7.40 11.17 24.44
C SER A 497 -6.10 10.65 25.06
N VAL A 498 -5.07 10.49 24.23
CA VAL A 498 -3.72 10.09 24.64
C VAL A 498 -2.76 11.24 24.36
N GLY A 499 -2.12 11.75 25.41
CA GLY A 499 -1.15 12.83 25.33
C GLY A 499 0.24 12.37 24.88
N MET A 500 1.04 13.33 24.36
CA MET A 500 2.45 13.09 24.01
C MET A 500 3.35 12.82 25.23
N ASP A 501 2.83 13.03 26.44
CA ASP A 501 3.44 12.67 27.72
C ASP A 501 2.94 11.31 28.26
N ALA A 502 2.29 10.53 27.40
CA ALA A 502 1.62 9.26 27.69
C ALA A 502 0.41 9.38 28.64
N SER A 503 -0.05 10.60 28.98
CA SER A 503 -1.29 10.78 29.75
C SER A 503 -2.49 10.23 28.98
N VAL A 504 -3.50 9.76 29.73
CA VAL A 504 -4.76 9.27 29.15
C VAL A 504 -5.92 9.92 29.86
N GLU A 505 -6.81 10.55 29.10
CA GLU A 505 -7.97 11.26 29.60
C GLU A 505 -9.24 10.77 28.92
N PHE A 506 -10.35 10.76 29.67
CA PHE A 506 -11.67 10.47 29.15
C PHE A 506 -12.52 11.73 29.20
N SER A 507 -13.21 12.04 28.11
CA SER A 507 -14.21 13.10 28.12
C SER A 507 -15.45 12.69 28.93
N ASP A 508 -16.29 13.67 29.27
CA ASP A 508 -17.70 13.39 29.54
C ASP A 508 -18.36 12.77 28.29
N TRP A 509 -19.46 12.03 28.48
CA TRP A 509 -20.27 11.53 27.38
C TRP A 509 -20.97 12.70 26.67
N VAL A 510 -20.73 12.82 25.36
CA VAL A 510 -21.32 13.85 24.50
C VAL A 510 -22.54 13.26 23.77
N PRO A 511 -23.75 13.80 23.98
CA PRO A 511 -24.95 13.30 23.29
C PRO A 511 -24.90 13.62 21.79
N PHE A 512 -25.35 12.67 20.97
CA PHE A 512 -25.62 12.96 19.56
C PHE A 512 -26.91 13.76 19.44
N PRO A 513 -26.93 14.85 18.64
CA PRO A 513 -28.18 15.44 18.21
C PRO A 513 -28.94 14.45 17.31
N GLY A 514 -30.26 14.52 17.29
CA GLY A 514 -31.04 13.81 16.27
C GLY A 514 -31.04 14.59 14.94
N PRO A 515 -31.14 13.93 13.78
CA PRO A 515 -31.41 14.58 12.49
C PRO A 515 -32.65 15.46 12.57
N ALA A 516 -32.69 16.54 11.79
CA ALA A 516 -33.87 17.40 11.70
C ALA A 516 -33.93 18.11 10.35
N PRO A 517 -35.13 18.41 9.83
CA PRO A 517 -35.27 19.18 8.60
C PRO A 517 -34.48 20.49 8.66
N ALA A 518 -33.87 20.88 7.55
CA ALA A 518 -33.17 22.15 7.45
C ALA A 518 -34.12 23.30 7.78
N ILE A 519 -33.71 24.18 8.70
CA ILE A 519 -34.48 25.38 9.01
C ILE A 519 -34.30 26.35 7.83
N VAL A 520 -35.30 26.39 6.94
CA VAL A 520 -35.39 27.42 5.90
C VAL A 520 -35.78 28.72 6.59
N VAL A 521 -34.82 29.63 6.77
CA VAL A 521 -35.12 31.01 7.14
C VAL A 521 -35.54 31.72 5.86
N ASP A 522 -36.85 31.91 5.69
CA ASP A 522 -37.38 32.71 4.57
C ASP A 522 -36.94 34.17 4.77
N PRO A 523 -36.38 34.88 3.77
CA PRO A 523 -35.83 36.22 3.95
C PRO A 523 -36.87 37.33 4.21
N THR A 524 -38.11 37.00 4.55
CA THR A 524 -39.19 37.98 4.67
C THR A 524 -39.71 38.02 6.10
N ASP A 525 -39.15 38.93 6.91
CA ASP A 525 -39.89 39.58 8.02
C ASP A 525 -39.11 40.74 8.71
N GLU A 526 -38.06 41.32 8.10
CA GLU A 526 -37.37 42.49 8.68
C GLU A 526 -37.63 43.85 7.97
N ASP A 527 -38.37 43.92 6.85
CA ASP A 527 -38.51 45.18 6.08
C ASP A 527 -39.96 45.66 5.84
N ALA A 528 -40.93 45.28 6.68
CA ALA A 528 -42.34 45.68 6.48
C ALA A 528 -42.87 46.80 7.41
N ASP A 529 -42.03 47.41 8.27
CA ASP A 529 -42.49 48.42 9.25
C ASP A 529 -42.04 49.87 8.97
N ASP A 530 -41.33 50.15 7.88
CA ASP A 530 -41.02 51.53 7.45
C ASP A 530 -41.89 51.97 6.27
N ALA A 531 -43.20 52.12 6.52
CA ALA A 531 -44.06 52.92 5.67
C ALA A 531 -43.91 54.42 6.05
N PRO A 532 -43.57 55.34 5.12
CA PRO A 532 -43.44 56.75 5.46
C PRO A 532 -44.80 57.36 5.80
N VAL A 533 -44.88 58.02 6.95
CA VAL A 533 -46.02 58.85 7.33
C VAL A 533 -46.06 60.08 6.42
N ASP A 534 -47.15 60.23 5.69
CA ASP A 534 -47.51 61.39 4.89
C ASP A 534 -47.84 62.59 5.80
N GLU A 535 -46.87 63.46 6.04
CA GLU A 535 -47.12 64.80 6.59
C GLU A 535 -47.27 65.81 5.46
N GLY A 536 -48.53 66.09 5.11
CA GLY A 536 -48.90 67.17 4.20
C GLY A 536 -50.25 67.77 4.56
N ASP A 537 -50.27 68.72 5.51
CA ASP A 537 -50.94 70.01 5.27
C ASP A 537 -50.65 71.07 6.36
N ALA A 538 -50.23 72.26 5.88
CA ALA A 538 -50.52 73.62 6.37
C ALA A 538 -49.29 74.52 6.63
N ALA A 539 -48.90 75.30 5.60
CA ALA A 539 -48.80 76.77 5.58
C ALA A 539 -47.80 77.28 4.54
#